data_AF-A0A443QD55-F1
#
_entry.id   AF-A0A443QD55-F1
#
_cell.length_a   1.000
_cell.length_b   1.000
_cell.length_c   1.000
_cell.angle_alpha   90.00
_cell.angle_beta   90.00
_cell.angle_gamma   90.00
#
_symmetry.space_group_name_H-M   'P 1'
#
loop_
_entity.id
_entity.type
_entity.pdbx_description
1 polymer ?
#
loop_
_entity_poly.entity_id
_entity_poly.type
_entity_poly.pdbx_seq_one_letter_code
_entity_poly.pdbx_strand_id
1 'polypeptide(L)'
;MIKGLKGVENIYTQHTPVIKDIIEELAKGRLKASHYPYLGTIQLTDKPSEIIVFMIGGTTYEESLAIYNLNKTLSGVKIILGSTSVHNFTSFLKEIRSDVTASTNSSSKNL
;
A
#
# COMPACT_ATOMS: atom_id res chain seq x y z
N MET A 1 24.24 -23.25 15.54
CA MET A 1 23.85 -21.84 15.77
C MET A 1 22.38 -21.72 15.40
N ILE A 2 21.52 -21.45 16.38
CA ILE A 2 20.06 -21.57 16.26
C ILE A 2 19.52 -20.44 15.38
N LYS A 3 19.02 -20.76 14.18
CA LYS A 3 18.24 -19.88 13.31
C LYS A 3 16.79 -19.82 13.82
N GLY A 4 16.61 -19.41 15.07
CA GLY A 4 15.32 -19.30 15.74
C GLY A 4 15.18 -17.92 16.35
N LEU A 5 14.58 -17.00 15.58
CA LEU A 5 13.76 -15.83 15.97
C LEU A 5 13.69 -14.88 14.75
N LYS A 6 13.02 -15.29 13.68
CA LYS A 6 12.30 -14.30 12.87
C LYS A 6 10.99 -14.12 13.64
N GLY A 7 10.69 -12.92 14.12
CA GLY A 7 9.54 -12.61 15.01
C GLY A 7 8.15 -12.81 14.37
N VAL A 8 7.94 -13.95 13.72
CA VAL A 8 6.70 -14.39 13.11
C VAL A 8 6.33 -15.68 13.84
N GLU A 9 5.35 -15.60 14.75
CA GLU A 9 4.88 -16.75 15.51
C GLU A 9 4.22 -17.80 14.61
N ASN A 10 3.74 -17.39 13.44
CA ASN A 10 2.97 -18.22 12.52
C ASN A 10 3.48 -18.13 11.07
N ILE A 11 3.85 -19.27 10.48
CA ILE A 11 4.32 -19.36 9.08
C ILE A 11 3.30 -18.82 8.07
N TYR A 12 2.00 -18.92 8.37
CA TYR A 12 0.93 -18.41 7.51
C TYR A 12 0.87 -16.87 7.47
N THR A 13 1.50 -16.18 8.42
CA THR A 13 1.50 -14.70 8.53
C THR A 13 2.89 -14.11 8.28
N GLN A 14 3.73 -14.80 7.52
CA GLN A 14 5.08 -14.32 7.18
C GLN A 14 5.08 -13.19 6.14
N HIS A 15 4.02 -13.09 5.33
CA HIS A 15 3.85 -12.01 4.37
C HIS A 15 3.61 -10.69 5.10
N THR A 16 4.04 -9.59 4.49
CA THR A 16 3.81 -8.25 5.01
C THR A 16 3.54 -7.35 3.81
N PRO A 17 2.48 -6.53 3.84
CA PRO A 17 2.15 -5.70 2.70
C PRO A 17 3.19 -4.58 2.52
N VAL A 18 3.58 -4.34 1.27
CA VAL A 18 4.64 -3.39 0.88
C VAL A 18 4.36 -1.97 1.39
N ILE A 19 3.08 -1.59 1.50
CA ILE A 19 2.65 -0.29 2.04
C ILE A 19 3.23 0.01 3.43
N LYS A 20 3.47 -1.02 4.25
CA LYS A 20 4.05 -0.86 5.59
C LYS A 20 5.45 -0.26 5.49
N ASP A 21 6.31 -0.83 4.65
CA ASP A 21 7.69 -0.39 4.51
C ASP A 21 7.78 1.00 3.87
N ILE A 22 6.90 1.29 2.90
CA ILE A 22 6.80 2.63 2.29
C ILE A 22 6.49 3.69 3.34
N ILE A 23 5.48 3.47 4.19
CA ILE A 23 5.06 4.43 5.20
C ILE A 23 6.12 4.57 6.29
N GLU A 24 6.75 3.47 6.70
CA GLU A 24 7.85 3.54 7.66
C GLU A 24 9.01 4.39 7.16
N GLU A 25 9.43 4.21 5.90
CA GLU A 25 10.51 5.01 5.33
C GLU A 25 10.06 6.47 5.12
N LEU A 26 8.79 6.71 4.78
CA LEU A 26 8.24 8.07 4.69
C LEU A 26 8.25 8.78 6.05
N ALA A 27 7.72 8.13 7.10
CA ALA A 27 7.67 8.68 8.45
C ALA A 27 9.09 8.92 9.04
N LYS A 28 10.07 8.14 8.61
CA LYS A 28 11.49 8.32 8.98
C LYS A 28 12.22 9.36 8.11
N GLY A 29 11.60 9.87 7.04
CA GLY A 29 12.20 10.83 6.11
C GLY A 29 13.26 10.21 5.18
N ARG A 30 13.16 8.90 4.90
CA ARG A 30 14.11 8.14 4.08
C ARG A 30 13.50 7.57 2.79
N LEU A 31 12.23 7.86 2.52
CA LEU A 31 11.60 7.44 1.28
C LEU A 31 12.30 8.09 0.09
N LYS A 32 12.76 7.26 -0.86
CA LYS A 32 13.55 7.73 -2.00
C LYS A 32 12.67 8.49 -2.99
N ALA A 33 12.95 9.78 -3.18
CA ALA A 33 12.27 10.63 -4.16
C ALA A 33 12.39 10.14 -5.61
N SER A 34 13.41 9.34 -5.93
CA SER A 34 13.55 8.71 -7.26
C SER A 34 12.43 7.72 -7.58
N HIS A 35 11.84 7.09 -6.55
CA HIS A 35 10.73 6.15 -6.70
C HIS A 35 9.37 6.81 -6.38
N TYR A 36 9.38 7.80 -5.48
CA TYR A 36 8.19 8.52 -5.02
C TYR A 36 8.44 10.04 -5.13
N PRO A 37 8.38 10.60 -6.35
CA PRO A 37 8.66 12.01 -6.57
C PRO A 37 7.56 12.91 -6.00
N TYR A 38 7.95 14.09 -5.53
CA TYR A 38 7.01 15.15 -5.17
C TYR A 38 6.40 15.77 -6.44
N LEU A 39 5.13 16.13 -6.38
CA LEU A 39 4.47 16.88 -7.43
C LEU A 39 4.75 18.38 -7.26
N GLY A 40 5.33 19.02 -8.27
CA GLY A 40 5.64 20.44 -8.27
C GLY A 40 6.95 20.78 -7.54
N THR A 41 7.08 22.01 -7.06
CA THR A 41 8.32 22.54 -6.45
C THR A 41 8.40 22.35 -4.94
N ILE A 42 7.36 21.82 -4.31
CA ILE A 42 7.29 21.66 -2.86
C ILE A 42 7.94 20.34 -2.48
N GLN A 43 9.01 20.41 -1.69
CA GLN A 43 9.61 19.24 -1.04
C GLN A 43 9.30 19.30 0.45
N LEU A 44 8.96 18.15 1.03
CA LEU A 44 8.81 18.03 2.48
C LEU A 44 10.18 18.14 3.13
N THR A 45 10.40 19.21 3.89
CA THR A 45 11.61 19.41 4.71
C THR A 45 11.53 18.70 6.05
N ASP A 46 10.31 18.53 6.57
CA ASP A 46 10.03 17.93 7.88
C ASP A 46 9.29 16.60 7.75
N LYS A 47 9.33 15.81 8.84
CA LYS A 47 8.57 14.56 8.92
C LYS A 47 7.07 14.87 8.91
N PRO A 48 6.25 14.16 8.11
CA PRO A 48 4.81 14.41 8.06
C PRO A 48 4.13 14.02 9.37
N SER A 49 3.27 14.88 9.89
CA SER A 49 2.38 14.60 11.03
C SER A 49 1.09 13.89 10.61
N GLU A 50 0.72 13.99 9.33
CA GLU A 50 -0.41 13.28 8.73
C GLU A 50 0.00 12.72 7.36
N ILE A 51 -0.33 11.45 7.12
CA ILE A 51 -0.05 10.73 5.87
C ILE A 51 -1.39 10.19 5.36
N ILE A 52 -1.77 10.62 4.15
CA ILE A 52 -2.95 10.11 3.46
C ILE A 52 -2.47 9.24 2.30
N VAL A 53 -2.84 7.96 2.31
CA VAL A 53 -2.53 7.02 1.24
C VAL A 53 -3.81 6.71 0.47
N PHE A 54 -3.74 6.82 -0.86
CA PHE A 54 -4.84 6.45 -1.73
C PHE A 54 -4.41 5.31 -2.68
N MET A 55 -5.00 4.13 -2.51
CA MET A 55 -4.71 2.95 -3.33
C MET A 55 -5.66 2.91 -4.54
N ILE A 56 -5.07 3.05 -5.73
CA ILE A 56 -5.78 2.89 -7.01
C ILE A 56 -5.91 1.40 -7.31
N GLY A 57 -7.08 0.96 -7.78
CA GLY A 57 -7.38 -0.48 -7.97
C GLY A 57 -7.73 -1.21 -6.67
N GLY A 58 -7.97 -0.43 -5.61
CA GLY A 58 -8.44 -0.91 -4.33
C GLY A 58 -7.35 -1.29 -3.33
N THR A 59 -7.77 -1.56 -2.10
CA THR A 59 -6.92 -1.96 -0.98
C THR A 59 -7.46 -3.24 -0.34
N THR A 60 -6.69 -3.88 0.51
CA THR A 60 -7.08 -5.09 1.24
C THR A 60 -7.21 -4.85 2.74
N TYR A 61 -7.88 -5.78 3.43
CA TYR A 61 -7.92 -5.76 4.89
C TYR A 61 -6.54 -5.97 5.54
N GLU A 62 -5.62 -6.68 4.88
CA GLU A 62 -4.25 -6.85 5.36
C GLU A 62 -3.49 -5.51 5.39
N GLU A 63 -3.61 -4.73 4.32
CA GLU A 63 -3.04 -3.37 4.26
C GLU A 63 -3.66 -2.47 5.33
N SER A 64 -4.98 -2.55 5.52
CA SER A 64 -5.68 -1.79 6.56
C SER A 64 -5.19 -2.15 7.97
N LEU A 65 -4.93 -3.44 8.23
CA LEU A 65 -4.34 -3.90 9.49
C LEU A 65 -2.91 -3.37 9.69
N ALA A 66 -2.11 -3.34 8.62
CA ALA A 66 -0.77 -2.77 8.68
C ALA A 66 -0.81 -1.27 9.05
N ILE A 67 -1.72 -0.50 8.45
CA ILE A 67 -1.93 0.92 8.76
C ILE A 67 -2.39 1.12 10.22
N TYR A 68 -3.31 0.30 10.69
CA TYR A 68 -3.76 0.34 12.08
C TYR A 68 -2.59 0.11 13.06
N ASN A 69 -1.75 -0.88 12.79
CA ASN A 69 -0.59 -1.17 13.62
C ASN A 69 0.44 -0.03 13.57
N LEU A 70 0.69 0.55 12.39
CA LEU A 70 1.58 1.69 12.25
C LEU A 70 1.07 2.91 13.03
N ASN A 71 -0.23 3.21 13.01
CA ASN A 71 -0.81 4.29 13.81
C ASN A 71 -0.59 4.10 15.33
N LYS A 72 -0.52 2.85 15.81
CA LYS A 72 -0.21 2.56 17.22
C LYS A 72 1.28 2.74 17.53
N THR A 73 2.14 2.35 16.61
CA THR A 73 3.60 2.33 16.84
C THR A 73 4.27 3.67 16.55
N LEU A 74 3.78 4.42 15.57
CA LEU A 74 4.33 5.71 15.14
C LEU A 74 3.62 6.86 15.85
N SER A 75 4.05 7.16 17.07
CA SER A 75 3.53 8.31 17.82
C SER A 75 3.78 9.63 17.07
N GLY A 76 2.76 10.49 17.01
CA GLY A 76 2.84 11.79 16.35
C GLY A 76 2.61 11.79 14.83
N VAL A 77 2.30 10.62 14.25
CA VAL A 77 1.92 10.50 12.84
C VAL A 77 0.54 9.86 12.73
N LYS A 78 -0.40 10.56 12.09
CA LYS A 78 -1.73 10.03 11.76
C LYS A 78 -1.75 9.52 10.33
N ILE A 79 -2.12 8.26 10.15
CA ILE A 79 -2.12 7.61 8.84
C ILE A 79 -3.55 7.23 8.46
N ILE A 80 -4.00 7.69 7.30
CA ILE A 80 -5.32 7.40 6.73
C ILE A 80 -5.12 6.65 5.41
N LEU A 81 -5.83 5.53 5.26
CA LEU A 81 -5.86 4.74 4.04
C LEU A 81 -7.22 4.88 3.36
N GLY A 82 -7.20 5.37 2.13
CA GLY A 82 -8.33 5.40 1.21
C GLY A 82 -8.03 4.56 -0.03
N SER A 83 -9.08 4.19 -0.77
CA SER A 83 -8.95 3.44 -2.00
C SER A 83 -10.22 3.54 -2.84
N THR A 84 -10.18 3.05 -4.08
CA THR A 84 -11.37 2.94 -4.94
C THR A 84 -12.33 1.83 -4.50
N SER A 85 -11.82 0.78 -3.84
CA SER A 85 -12.59 -0.39 -3.39
C SER A 85 -11.80 -1.18 -2.34
N VAL A 86 -12.48 -1.97 -1.50
CA VAL A 86 -11.81 -2.92 -0.60
C VAL A 86 -11.96 -4.32 -1.16
N HIS A 87 -10.84 -4.94 -1.51
CA HIS A 87 -10.80 -6.25 -2.14
C HIS A 87 -10.52 -7.38 -1.17
N ASN A 88 -11.20 -8.50 -1.45
CA ASN A 88 -10.69 -9.83 -1.14
C ASN A 88 -10.24 -10.49 -2.46
N PHE A 89 -9.67 -11.69 -2.37
CA PHE A 89 -9.15 -12.38 -3.55
C PHE A 89 -10.20 -12.59 -4.66
N THR A 90 -11.45 -12.90 -4.29
CA THR A 90 -12.54 -13.14 -5.24
C THR A 90 -12.93 -11.85 -5.96
N SER A 91 -13.11 -10.73 -5.25
CA SER A 91 -13.47 -9.47 -5.89
C SER A 91 -12.33 -8.93 -6.75
N PHE A 92 -11.08 -9.10 -6.32
CA PHE A 92 -9.90 -8.75 -7.11
C PHE A 92 -9.82 -9.52 -8.42
N LEU A 93 -9.97 -10.85 -8.39
CA LEU A 93 -9.97 -11.67 -9.62
C LEU A 93 -11.13 -11.33 -10.55
N LYS A 94 -12.28 -10.96 -9.99
CA LYS A 94 -13.44 -10.53 -10.79
C LYS A 94 -13.12 -9.23 -11.53
N GLU A 95 -12.56 -8.24 -10.84
CA GLU A 95 -12.16 -6.95 -11.40
C GLU A 95 -11.16 -7.12 -12.54
N ILE A 96 -10.09 -7.88 -12.32
CA ILE A 96 -9.09 -8.18 -13.36
C ILE A 96 -9.74 -8.78 -14.60
N ARG A 97 -10.63 -9.76 -14.43
CA ARG A 97 -11.30 -10.42 -15.57
C ARG A 97 -12.17 -9.44 -16.35
N SER A 98 -12.90 -8.56 -15.67
CA SER A 98 -13.72 -7.53 -16.33
C SER A 98 -12.85 -6.53 -17.10
N ASP A 99 -11.73 -6.08 -16.54
CA ASP A 99 -10.86 -5.08 -17.16
C ASP A 99 -10.13 -5.63 -18.39
N VAL A 100 -9.65 -6.88 -18.30
CA VAL A 100 -9.04 -7.60 -19.44
C VAL A 100 -10.06 -7.82 -20.56
N THR A 101 -11.32 -8.10 -20.23
CA THR A 101 -12.38 -8.27 -21.24
C THR A 101 -12.79 -6.93 -21.86
N ALA A 102 -12.78 -5.84 -21.10
CA ALA A 102 -13.09 -4.50 -21.61
C ALA A 102 -12.01 -3.99 -22.59
N SER A 103 -10.74 -4.20 -22.26
CA SER A 103 -9.59 -3.80 -23.11
C SER A 103 -9.47 -4.59 -24.41
N THR A 104 -9.84 -5.86 -24.41
CA THR A 104 -9.91 -6.67 -25.64
C THR A 104 -11.03 -6.21 -26.57
N ASN A 105 -12.20 -5.87 -26.02
CA ASN A 105 -13.35 -5.41 -26.82
C ASN A 105 -13.19 -3.99 -27.39
N SER A 106 -12.41 -3.11 -26.76
CA SER A 106 -12.12 -1.77 -27.31
C SER A 106 -11.16 -1.83 -28.50
N SER A 107 -10.29 -2.83 -28.55
CA SER A 107 -9.36 -3.05 -29.66
C SER A 107 -10.05 -3.54 -30.94
N SER A 108 -11.14 -4.31 -30.81
CA SER A 108 -11.91 -4.84 -31.94
C SER A 108 -12.90 -3.86 -32.57
N LYS A 109 -13.15 -2.69 -31.97
CA LYS A 109 -14.09 -1.68 -32.49
C LYS A 109 -13.47 -0.60 -33.38
N ASN A 110 -12.15 -0.63 -33.58
CA ASN A 110 -11.41 0.33 -34.40
C ASN A 110 -10.90 -0.26 -35.73
N LEU A 111 -11.55 -1.32 -36.23
CA LEU A 111 -11.34 -1.94 -37.54
C LEU A 111 -12.66 -1.99 -38.31
#